data_AF-W0PEA4-F1
#
_entry.id   AF-W0PEA4-F1
#
_cell.length_a   1.000
_cell.length_b   1.000
_cell.length_c   1.000
_cell.angle_alpha   90.00
_cell.angle_beta   90.00
_cell.angle_gamma   90.00
#
_symmetry.space_group_name_H-M   'P 1'
#
loop_
_entity.id
_entity.type
_entity.pdbx_description
1 polymer ?
#
loop_
_entity_poly.entity_id
_entity_poly.type
_entity_poly.pdbx_seq_one_letter_code
_entity_poly.pdbx_strand_id
1 'polypeptide(L)'
;MTIGIAASGANAGESVRAGVLAAELLGRGAIGGFAVFAAMLHDGRVCHCVTQNGGIGKLAIPDEWLQATRAAAISSGPDRPEPLQQFLPGFDGIGLVTGHRLPNRAGIDGEPLNRAVLRRLANGEMPQHAVDAVLHANAQSDAGLIAIDAQGYIGWGNSQRVAARADLGSFARSAGDRNLAILHNSIYFMRDMAEAVGSLAWQALSGEAGTYQLLSMPQAVALRQAQNDRIQLDSEGQIALIETAAAPVSDISGRFTAAYLGTPVWQAGRLIGHTISELIGLVEDGCVVRSLDPVSATVVMRRSMHVAS
;
A
#
# COMPACT_ATOMS: atom_id res chain seq x y z
N MET A 1 -0.44 -5.26 13.79
CA MET A 1 -1.00 -5.34 12.42
C MET A 1 0.01 -4.70 11.51
N THR A 2 0.45 -5.39 10.47
CA THR A 2 1.60 -4.96 9.66
C THR A 2 1.41 -5.44 8.23
N ILE A 3 1.79 -4.61 7.27
CA ILE A 3 1.96 -4.96 5.86
C ILE A 3 3.41 -4.74 5.47
N GLY A 4 3.99 -5.71 4.78
CA GLY A 4 5.22 -5.58 4.02
C GLY A 4 4.92 -5.73 2.53
N ILE A 5 5.53 -4.89 1.70
CA ILE A 5 5.37 -4.91 0.25
C ILE A 5 6.71 -4.61 -0.41
N ALA A 6 7.04 -5.33 -1.47
CA ALA A 6 8.19 -5.03 -2.32
C ALA A 6 7.82 -5.21 -3.79
N ALA A 7 8.40 -4.36 -4.65
CA ALA A 7 8.19 -4.42 -6.08
C ALA A 7 9.49 -4.18 -6.85
N SER A 8 9.58 -4.78 -8.04
CA SER A 8 10.59 -4.50 -9.06
C SER A 8 9.91 -4.20 -10.40
N GLY A 9 10.48 -3.29 -11.19
CA GLY A 9 9.98 -2.86 -12.50
C GLY A 9 9.93 -1.34 -12.60
N ALA A 10 9.67 -0.78 -13.80
CA ALA A 10 9.80 0.66 -14.10
C ALA A 10 9.15 1.61 -13.08
N ASN A 11 8.03 1.21 -12.45
CA ASN A 11 7.26 2.02 -11.49
C ASN A 11 7.19 1.39 -10.09
N ALA A 12 8.25 0.71 -9.65
CA ALA A 12 8.22 -0.02 -8.38
C ALA A 12 7.92 0.89 -7.17
N GLY A 13 8.45 2.11 -7.16
CA GLY A 13 8.17 3.09 -6.10
C GLY A 13 6.68 3.44 -5.99
N GLU A 14 6.05 3.82 -7.09
CA GLU A 14 4.61 4.11 -7.11
C GLU A 14 3.76 2.87 -6.82
N SER A 15 4.15 1.70 -7.33
CA SER A 15 3.50 0.42 -7.00
C SER A 15 3.46 0.17 -5.49
N VAL A 16 4.61 0.34 -4.83
CA VAL A 16 4.73 0.16 -3.38
C VAL A 16 3.88 1.17 -2.62
N ARG A 17 3.96 2.46 -3.00
CA ARG A 17 3.16 3.53 -2.39
C ARG A 17 1.65 3.25 -2.53
N ALA A 18 1.19 2.91 -3.74
CA ALA A 18 -0.20 2.60 -4.02
C ALA A 18 -0.70 1.39 -3.23
N GLY A 19 0.12 0.34 -3.11
CA GLY A 19 -0.21 -0.85 -2.31
C GLY A 19 -0.36 -0.55 -0.82
N VAL A 20 0.56 0.21 -0.22
CA VAL A 20 0.41 0.58 1.20
C VAL A 20 -0.78 1.50 1.41
N LEU A 21 -1.00 2.48 0.52
CA LEU A 21 -2.13 3.40 0.62
C LEU A 21 -3.46 2.64 0.52
N ALA A 22 -3.57 1.71 -0.42
CA ALA A 22 -4.73 0.84 -0.54
C ALA A 22 -4.96 0.02 0.73
N ALA A 23 -3.89 -0.49 1.34
CA ALA A 23 -4.00 -1.25 2.58
C ALA A 23 -4.46 -0.40 3.77
N GLU A 24 -4.02 0.87 3.84
CA GLU A 24 -4.44 1.85 4.85
C GLU A 24 -5.90 2.30 4.66
N LEU A 25 -6.37 2.40 3.40
CA LEU A 25 -7.75 2.77 3.06
C LEU A 25 -8.76 1.62 3.28
N LEU A 26 -8.37 0.39 2.90
CA LEU A 26 -9.25 -0.79 2.95
C LEU A 26 -9.17 -1.54 4.28
N GLY A 27 -8.05 -1.39 4.99
CA GLY A 27 -7.81 -2.03 6.27
C GLY A 27 -8.49 -1.32 7.43
N ARG A 28 -8.88 -2.09 8.45
CA ARG A 28 -9.34 -1.57 9.74
C ARG A 28 -8.45 -2.06 10.87
N GLY A 29 -8.38 -1.22 11.90
CA GLY A 29 -7.62 -1.37 13.15
C GLY A 29 -6.23 -0.73 13.05
N ALA A 30 -5.19 -1.31 13.66
CA ALA A 30 -3.87 -0.68 13.78
C ALA A 30 -3.01 -0.73 12.50
N ILE A 31 -3.41 0.03 11.46
CA ILE A 31 -2.67 0.33 10.23
C ILE A 31 -2.71 1.85 9.97
N GLY A 32 -1.75 2.41 9.23
CA GLY A 32 -1.72 3.85 8.90
C GLY A 32 -1.07 4.75 9.97
N GLY A 33 -0.28 4.18 10.88
CA GLY A 33 0.54 4.93 11.84
C GLY A 33 1.98 5.04 11.37
N PHE A 34 2.80 4.09 11.79
CA PHE A 34 4.20 3.94 11.37
C PHE A 34 4.31 3.49 9.91
N ALA A 35 5.22 4.10 9.14
CA ALA A 35 5.61 3.61 7.83
C ALA A 35 7.09 3.86 7.53
N VAL A 36 7.70 2.92 6.82
CA VAL A 36 9.02 3.07 6.20
C VAL A 36 8.88 2.72 4.74
N PHE A 37 9.34 3.62 3.88
CA PHE A 37 9.50 3.41 2.46
C PHE A 37 11.00 3.41 2.13
N ALA A 38 11.43 2.48 1.28
CA ALA A 38 12.78 2.44 0.77
C ALA A 38 12.78 2.27 -0.75
N ALA A 39 13.69 2.95 -1.42
CA ALA A 39 13.96 2.80 -2.84
C ALA A 39 15.45 2.52 -3.04
N MET A 40 15.77 1.66 -4.00
CA MET A 40 17.13 1.52 -4.51
C MET A 40 17.23 2.26 -5.85
N LEU A 41 18.06 3.30 -5.88
CA LEU A 41 18.23 4.16 -7.04
C LEU A 41 19.06 3.47 -8.14
N HIS A 42 19.22 4.14 -9.27
CA HIS A 42 19.94 3.61 -10.44
C HIS A 42 21.44 3.40 -10.17
N ASP A 43 22.04 4.20 -9.29
CA ASP A 43 23.42 4.07 -8.82
C ASP A 43 23.59 2.97 -7.76
N GLY A 44 22.51 2.26 -7.41
CA GLY A 44 22.48 1.23 -6.38
C GLY A 44 22.31 1.76 -4.96
N ARG A 45 22.28 3.08 -4.76
CA ARG A 45 22.11 3.68 -3.43
C ARG A 45 20.72 3.40 -2.88
N VAL A 46 20.66 2.95 -1.63
CA VAL A 46 19.41 2.76 -0.88
C VAL A 46 19.07 4.05 -0.15
N CYS A 47 17.83 4.50 -0.32
CA CYS A 47 17.30 5.69 0.35
C CYS A 47 16.03 5.34 1.13
N HIS A 48 15.78 6.04 2.24
CA HIS A 48 14.63 5.79 3.13
C HIS A 48 13.84 7.06 3.43
N CYS A 49 12.52 6.93 3.44
CA CYS A 49 11.59 7.88 4.06
C CYS A 49 10.86 7.16 5.21
N VAL A 50 10.72 7.82 6.36
CA VAL A 50 10.12 7.20 7.56
C VAL A 50 9.14 8.15 8.24
N THR A 51 8.13 7.59 8.88
CA THR A 51 7.24 8.29 9.81
C THR A 51 6.77 7.35 10.92
N GLN A 52 6.57 7.90 12.12
CA GLN A 52 5.85 7.20 13.19
C GLN A 52 4.33 7.31 13.04
N ASN A 53 3.86 8.36 12.37
CA ASN A 53 2.45 8.75 12.36
C ASN A 53 1.95 9.11 10.96
N GLY A 54 0.73 8.66 10.65
CA GLY A 54 -0.01 8.99 9.43
C GLY A 54 0.35 8.18 8.18
N GLY A 55 1.05 7.06 8.34
CA GLY A 55 1.18 6.03 7.32
C GLY A 55 1.98 6.48 6.09
N ILE A 56 1.74 5.80 4.97
CA ILE A 56 2.53 6.04 3.75
C ILE A 56 2.36 7.45 3.20
N GLY A 57 1.17 8.05 3.30
CA GLY A 57 0.95 9.33 2.65
C GLY A 57 1.33 10.55 3.50
N LYS A 58 1.87 10.37 4.71
CA LYS A 58 2.67 11.42 5.38
C LYS A 58 4.14 11.41 4.99
N LEU A 59 4.61 10.39 4.27
CA LEU A 59 5.99 10.36 3.78
C LEU A 59 6.15 11.37 2.65
N ALA A 60 7.14 12.26 2.78
CA ALA A 60 7.61 13.11 1.69
C ALA A 60 8.53 12.28 0.77
N ILE A 61 7.93 11.37 -0.02
CA ILE A 61 8.66 10.53 -0.97
C ILE A 61 9.00 11.39 -2.20
N PRO A 62 10.30 11.55 -2.55
CA PRO A 62 10.69 12.27 -3.77
C PRO A 62 10.14 11.60 -5.03
N ASP A 63 9.76 12.40 -6.04
CA ASP A 63 9.22 11.89 -7.31
C ASP A 63 10.18 10.91 -7.99
N GLU A 64 11.49 11.17 -7.92
CA GLU A 64 12.53 10.27 -8.44
C GLU A 64 12.52 8.88 -7.78
N TRP A 65 12.07 8.77 -6.52
CA TRP A 65 11.99 7.48 -5.82
C TRP A 65 10.70 6.73 -6.17
N LEU A 66 9.64 7.46 -6.55
CA LEU A 66 8.42 6.84 -7.08
C LEU A 66 8.67 6.16 -8.43
N GLN A 67 9.64 6.67 -9.20
CA GLN A 67 10.12 6.10 -10.47
C GLN A 67 11.28 5.10 -10.29
N ALA A 68 11.66 4.76 -9.04
CA ALA A 68 12.70 3.79 -8.80
C ALA A 68 12.27 2.39 -9.28
N THR A 69 13.22 1.61 -9.79
CA THR A 69 12.93 0.28 -10.33
C THR A 69 12.89 -0.82 -9.29
N ARG A 70 13.26 -0.51 -8.04
CA ARG A 70 13.21 -1.40 -6.88
C ARG A 70 12.79 -0.59 -5.67
N ALA A 71 11.70 -0.99 -5.04
CA ALA A 71 11.19 -0.33 -3.85
C ALA A 71 10.56 -1.34 -2.90
N ALA A 72 10.49 -0.96 -1.63
CA ALA A 72 9.79 -1.71 -0.61
C ALA A 72 9.21 -0.78 0.45
N ALA A 73 8.20 -1.24 1.17
CA ALA A 73 7.69 -0.56 2.34
C ALA A 73 7.24 -1.53 3.42
N ILE A 74 7.15 -1.01 4.64
CA ILE A 74 6.47 -1.62 5.77
C ILE A 74 5.60 -0.57 6.45
N SER A 75 4.34 -0.92 6.78
CA SER A 75 3.42 -0.04 7.50
C SER A 75 2.70 -0.78 8.63
N SER A 76 2.40 -0.08 9.72
CA SER A 76 1.75 -0.59 10.94
C SER A 76 1.07 0.55 11.71
N GLY A 77 0.20 0.24 12.66
CA GLY A 77 -0.52 1.25 13.46
C GLY A 77 0.25 1.80 14.66
N PRO A 78 0.82 0.97 15.56
CA PRO A 78 1.49 1.48 16.76
C PRO A 78 2.89 2.01 16.45
N ASP A 79 3.32 3.00 17.24
CA ASP A 79 4.69 3.51 17.27
C ASP A 79 5.70 2.37 17.40
N ARG A 80 6.85 2.54 16.73
CA ARG A 80 7.92 1.55 16.70
C ARG A 80 9.20 2.10 17.33
N PRO A 81 10.03 1.24 17.94
CA PRO A 81 11.37 1.65 18.38
C PRO A 81 12.18 2.25 17.23
N GLU A 82 12.79 3.40 17.47
CA GLU A 82 13.73 4.02 16.53
C GLU A 82 15.12 3.35 16.61
N PRO A 83 15.94 3.40 15.55
CA PRO A 83 15.66 4.00 14.23
C PRO A 83 14.68 3.17 13.41
N LEU A 84 13.74 3.82 12.73
CA LEU A 84 12.66 3.15 11.99
C LEU A 84 13.15 2.29 10.82
N GLN A 85 14.27 2.65 10.20
CA GLN A 85 14.89 1.91 9.10
C GLN A 85 15.28 0.47 9.51
N GLN A 86 15.36 0.15 10.81
CA GLN A 86 15.65 -1.21 11.26
C GLN A 86 14.60 -2.24 10.81
N PHE A 87 13.36 -1.81 10.54
CA PHE A 87 12.28 -2.69 10.06
C PHE A 87 12.34 -2.97 8.56
N LEU A 88 13.03 -2.11 7.80
CA LEU A 88 13.26 -2.22 6.36
C LEU A 88 14.70 -1.81 6.04
N PRO A 89 15.71 -2.62 6.42
CA PRO A 89 17.09 -2.35 6.05
C PRO A 89 17.29 -2.56 4.54
N GLY A 90 18.32 -1.90 4.02
CA GLY A 90 18.87 -2.19 2.70
C GLY A 90 20.37 -1.99 2.70
N PHE A 91 21.05 -2.69 1.78
CA PHE A 91 22.48 -2.55 1.52
C PHE A 91 22.65 -2.04 0.08
N ASP A 92 23.43 -0.97 -0.08
CA ASP A 92 23.70 -0.35 -1.38
C ASP A 92 24.24 -1.38 -2.38
N GLY A 93 23.64 -1.40 -3.58
CA GLY A 93 24.00 -2.32 -4.65
C GLY A 93 23.68 -3.80 -4.37
N ILE A 94 23.05 -4.14 -3.23
CA ILE A 94 22.75 -5.53 -2.84
C ILE A 94 21.25 -5.80 -2.81
N GLY A 95 20.47 -5.10 -1.97
CA GLY A 95 19.06 -5.39 -1.81
C GLY A 95 18.33 -4.61 -0.72
N LEU A 96 17.02 -4.80 -0.65
CA LEU A 96 16.12 -4.33 0.42
C LEU A 96 15.42 -5.54 1.05
N VAL A 97 15.20 -5.52 2.37
CA VAL A 97 14.43 -6.56 3.04
C VAL A 97 13.36 -5.95 3.94
N THR A 98 12.11 -6.12 3.56
CA THR A 98 10.92 -5.74 4.34
C THR A 98 10.27 -7.00 4.93
N GLY A 99 9.11 -6.84 5.55
CA GLY A 99 8.33 -7.96 6.02
C GLY A 99 7.10 -7.53 6.78
N HIS A 100 6.54 -8.45 7.54
CA HIS A 100 5.46 -8.18 8.46
C HIS A 100 5.73 -8.87 9.81
N ARG A 101 4.92 -8.55 10.83
CA ARG A 101 5.20 -8.87 12.24
C ARG A 101 6.47 -8.18 12.73
N LEU A 102 7.56 -8.92 12.95
CA LEU A 102 8.79 -8.46 13.59
C LEU A 102 10.04 -8.89 12.79
N PRO A 103 10.21 -8.39 11.54
CA PRO A 103 11.29 -8.80 10.65
C PRO A 103 12.70 -8.42 11.15
N ASN A 104 12.78 -7.48 12.09
CA ASN A 104 14.02 -6.97 12.69
C ASN A 104 14.42 -7.67 13.99
N ARG A 105 13.63 -8.66 14.47
CA ARG A 105 14.02 -9.40 15.68
C ARG A 105 15.28 -10.22 15.43
N ALA A 106 16.09 -10.36 16.47
CA ALA A 106 17.24 -11.25 16.46
C ALA A 106 16.78 -12.70 16.20
N GLY A 107 17.50 -13.39 15.31
CA GLY A 107 17.42 -14.82 15.12
C GLY A 107 18.21 -15.59 16.18
N ILE A 108 18.34 -16.89 15.98
CA ILE A 108 19.07 -17.81 16.88
C ILE A 108 20.56 -17.47 17.04
N ASP A 109 21.14 -16.77 16.08
CA ASP A 109 22.52 -16.31 16.04
C ASP A 109 22.70 -14.87 16.58
N GLY A 110 21.62 -14.26 17.06
CA GLY A 110 21.60 -12.88 17.55
C GLY A 110 21.49 -11.82 16.45
N GLU A 111 21.54 -12.19 15.16
CA GLU A 111 21.42 -11.24 14.06
C GLU A 111 19.94 -10.95 13.72
N PRO A 112 19.54 -9.68 13.48
CA PRO A 112 18.22 -9.38 12.94
C PRO A 112 17.90 -10.17 11.66
N LEU A 113 16.75 -10.85 11.62
CA LEU A 113 16.40 -11.76 10.50
C LEU A 113 16.46 -11.08 9.13
N ASN A 114 15.94 -9.86 9.01
CA ASN A 114 16.00 -9.07 7.78
C ASN A 114 17.45 -8.75 7.33
N ARG A 115 18.38 -8.52 8.27
CA ARG A 115 19.79 -8.30 7.97
C ARG A 115 20.51 -9.61 7.62
N ALA A 116 20.15 -10.72 8.24
CA ALA A 116 20.67 -12.04 7.87
C ALA A 116 20.36 -12.37 6.41
N VAL A 117 19.15 -12.03 5.93
CA VAL A 117 18.81 -12.17 4.50
C VAL A 117 19.69 -11.26 3.64
N LEU A 118 19.88 -9.98 4.00
CA LEU A 118 20.77 -9.08 3.24
C LEU A 118 22.21 -9.58 3.15
N ARG A 119 22.76 -10.21 4.21
CA ARG A 119 24.10 -10.80 4.14
C ARG A 119 24.17 -11.97 3.16
N ARG A 120 23.13 -12.80 3.09
CA ARG A 120 23.04 -13.88 2.11
C ARG A 120 22.98 -13.34 0.68
N LEU A 121 22.19 -12.29 0.45
CA LEU A 121 22.18 -11.59 -0.85
C LEU A 121 23.56 -11.02 -1.19
N ALA A 122 24.27 -10.43 -0.22
CA ALA A 122 25.63 -9.93 -0.41
C ALA A 122 26.64 -11.03 -0.78
N ASN A 123 26.37 -12.28 -0.37
CA ASN A 123 27.14 -13.46 -0.75
C ASN A 123 26.70 -14.06 -2.10
N GLY A 124 25.78 -13.41 -2.81
CA GLY A 124 25.29 -13.85 -4.12
C GLY A 124 24.17 -14.90 -4.07
N GLU A 125 23.55 -15.15 -2.92
CA GLU A 125 22.38 -16.03 -2.85
C GLU A 125 21.16 -15.37 -3.51
N MET A 126 20.36 -16.16 -4.23
CA MET A 126 19.09 -15.70 -4.79
C MET A 126 18.09 -15.33 -3.67
N PRO A 127 17.25 -14.30 -3.85
CA PRO A 127 16.33 -13.83 -2.82
C PRO A 127 15.45 -14.89 -2.16
N GLN A 128 14.84 -15.78 -2.95
CA GLN A 128 13.98 -16.83 -2.38
C GLN A 128 14.78 -17.79 -1.51
N HIS A 129 15.95 -18.24 -1.97
CA HIS A 129 16.82 -19.12 -1.18
C HIS A 129 17.29 -18.47 0.12
N ALA A 130 17.66 -17.17 0.06
CA ALA A 130 18.10 -16.42 1.23
C ALA A 130 16.98 -16.30 2.28
N VAL A 131 15.75 -15.99 1.84
CA VAL A 131 14.56 -15.91 2.70
C VAL A 131 14.23 -17.28 3.31
N ASP A 132 14.15 -18.32 2.48
CA ASP A 132 13.83 -19.68 2.93
C ASP A 132 14.85 -20.19 3.95
N ALA A 133 16.14 -19.98 3.70
CA ALA A 133 17.20 -20.40 4.60
C ALA A 133 17.12 -19.72 5.98
N VAL A 134 16.88 -18.39 6.00
CA VAL A 134 16.74 -17.65 7.26
C VAL A 134 15.49 -18.06 8.02
N LEU A 135 14.35 -18.19 7.33
CA LEU A 135 13.09 -18.57 7.97
C LEU A 135 13.09 -20.03 8.45
N HIS A 136 13.73 -20.94 7.71
CA HIS A 136 13.88 -22.33 8.11
C HIS A 136 14.74 -22.48 9.37
N ALA A 137 15.90 -21.80 9.41
CA ALA A 137 16.76 -21.77 10.59
C ALA A 137 16.07 -21.12 11.81
N ASN A 138 15.08 -20.26 11.58
CA ASN A 138 14.34 -19.52 12.60
C ASN A 138 12.83 -19.83 12.56
N ALA A 139 12.46 -21.11 12.41
CA ALA A 139 11.07 -21.53 12.15
C ALA A 139 10.05 -21.02 13.19
N GLN A 140 10.47 -20.83 14.44
CA GLN A 140 9.63 -20.35 15.55
C GLN A 140 9.66 -18.83 15.75
N SER A 141 10.38 -18.07 14.92
CA SER A 141 10.36 -16.61 14.96
C SER A 141 8.98 -16.05 14.58
N ASP A 142 8.65 -14.85 15.06
CA ASP A 142 7.41 -14.16 14.70
C ASP A 142 7.66 -13.17 13.54
N ALA A 143 8.07 -13.70 12.39
CA ALA A 143 8.44 -12.91 11.21
C ALA A 143 7.97 -13.54 9.90
N GLY A 144 7.50 -12.69 8.99
CA GLY A 144 7.51 -12.97 7.57
C GLY A 144 8.39 -11.93 6.87
N LEU A 145 9.08 -12.35 5.81
CA LEU A 145 10.13 -11.59 5.14
C LEU A 145 9.83 -11.47 3.65
N ILE A 146 10.20 -10.33 3.07
CA ILE A 146 10.21 -10.10 1.63
C ILE A 146 11.56 -9.44 1.30
N ALA A 147 12.30 -10.04 0.39
CA ALA A 147 13.60 -9.58 -0.06
C ALA A 147 13.53 -9.23 -1.55
N ILE A 148 14.18 -8.14 -1.93
CA ILE A 148 14.45 -7.76 -3.31
C ILE A 148 15.94 -7.50 -3.48
N ASP A 149 16.56 -8.11 -4.48
CA ASP A 149 17.98 -7.86 -4.79
C ASP A 149 18.17 -6.70 -5.77
N ALA A 150 19.42 -6.38 -6.07
CA ALA A 150 19.78 -5.33 -7.00
C ALA A 150 19.34 -5.60 -8.46
N GLN A 151 19.14 -6.87 -8.81
CA GLN A 151 18.65 -7.31 -10.13
C GLN A 151 17.12 -7.27 -10.22
N GLY A 152 16.42 -7.04 -9.10
CA GLY A 152 14.96 -6.99 -9.05
C GLY A 152 14.29 -8.35 -8.85
N TYR A 153 15.03 -9.41 -8.53
CA TYR A 153 14.40 -10.67 -8.13
C TYR A 153 13.81 -10.51 -6.73
N ILE A 154 12.66 -11.16 -6.50
CA ILE A 154 11.96 -11.10 -5.22
C ILE A 154 11.86 -12.50 -4.62
N GLY A 155 12.16 -12.60 -3.33
CA GLY A 155 11.91 -13.76 -2.50
C GLY A 155 11.03 -13.39 -1.32
N TRP A 156 10.14 -14.27 -0.90
CA TRP A 156 9.26 -13.99 0.23
C TRP A 156 8.83 -15.26 0.95
N GLY A 157 8.43 -15.12 2.22
CA GLY A 157 7.95 -16.24 2.99
C GLY A 157 7.59 -15.88 4.42
N ASN A 158 6.95 -16.84 5.10
CA ASN A 158 6.62 -16.76 6.52
C ASN A 158 7.40 -17.83 7.28
N SER A 159 7.82 -17.51 8.51
CA SER A 159 8.25 -18.55 9.43
C SER A 159 7.13 -19.56 9.67
N GLN A 160 7.45 -20.78 10.12
CA GLN A 160 6.45 -21.79 10.43
C GLN A 160 5.42 -21.29 11.47
N ARG A 161 5.88 -20.56 12.49
CA ARG A 161 5.00 -19.96 13.50
C ARG A 161 4.04 -18.94 12.90
N VAL A 162 4.50 -18.08 11.99
CA VAL A 162 3.64 -17.07 11.35
C VAL A 162 2.68 -17.74 10.38
N ALA A 163 3.12 -18.73 9.60
CA ALA A 163 2.30 -19.47 8.65
C ALA A 163 1.10 -20.19 9.30
N ALA A 164 1.19 -20.51 10.60
CA ALA A 164 0.10 -21.15 11.35
C ALA A 164 -1.02 -20.17 11.80
N ARG A 165 -0.91 -18.88 11.51
CA ARG A 165 -1.90 -17.88 11.92
C ARG A 165 -3.11 -17.86 10.98
N ALA A 166 -4.29 -17.57 11.53
CA ALA A 166 -5.54 -17.48 10.77
C ALA A 166 -5.81 -16.09 10.15
N ASP A 167 -4.94 -15.10 10.40
CA ASP A 167 -5.13 -13.69 10.04
C ASP A 167 -4.10 -13.17 9.05
N LEU A 168 -3.55 -14.08 8.22
CA LEU A 168 -2.58 -13.76 7.17
C LEU A 168 -3.28 -13.41 5.87
N GLY A 169 -2.63 -12.55 5.08
CA GLY A 169 -2.89 -12.47 3.66
C GLY A 169 -1.61 -12.20 2.90
N SER A 170 -1.61 -12.63 1.65
CA SER A 170 -0.46 -12.52 0.76
C SER A 170 -0.91 -12.33 -0.68
N PHE A 171 -0.12 -11.60 -1.45
CA PHE A 171 -0.28 -11.49 -2.89
C PHE A 171 1.11 -11.51 -3.51
N ALA A 172 1.29 -12.26 -4.58
CA ALA A 172 2.53 -12.25 -5.33
C ALA A 172 2.24 -12.41 -6.82
N ARG A 173 2.97 -11.66 -7.65
CA ARG A 173 2.84 -11.73 -9.10
C ARG A 173 4.17 -11.38 -9.76
N SER A 174 4.49 -12.12 -10.82
CA SER A 174 5.67 -11.91 -11.67
C SER A 174 5.26 -11.97 -13.14
N ALA A 175 5.71 -11.02 -13.94
CA ALA A 175 5.51 -11.03 -15.39
C ALA A 175 6.59 -10.18 -16.10
N GLY A 176 7.52 -10.84 -16.77
CA GLY A 176 8.67 -10.18 -17.38
C GLY A 176 9.63 -9.66 -16.30
N ASP A 177 9.98 -8.38 -16.40
CA ASP A 177 10.82 -7.63 -15.44
C ASP A 177 10.05 -7.10 -14.21
N ARG A 178 8.73 -7.31 -14.18
CA ARG A 178 7.84 -6.85 -13.12
C ARG A 178 7.62 -7.93 -12.08
N ASN A 179 7.97 -7.64 -10.82
CA ASN A 179 7.71 -8.51 -9.68
C ASN A 179 7.05 -7.72 -8.56
N LEU A 180 6.13 -8.35 -7.84
CA LEU A 180 5.44 -7.78 -6.69
C LEU A 180 5.22 -8.88 -5.65
N ALA A 181 5.52 -8.59 -4.40
CA ALA A 181 5.16 -9.44 -3.27
C ALA A 181 4.62 -8.60 -2.12
N ILE A 182 3.56 -9.10 -1.48
CA ILE A 182 2.88 -8.49 -0.34
C ILE A 182 2.66 -9.58 0.70
N LEU A 183 2.99 -9.26 1.96
CA LEU A 183 2.64 -10.05 3.14
C LEU A 183 1.98 -9.13 4.16
N HIS A 184 0.86 -9.56 4.73
CA HIS A 184 0.24 -8.82 5.82
C HIS A 184 -0.35 -9.74 6.89
N ASN A 185 -0.54 -9.17 8.08
CA ASN A 185 -1.26 -9.84 9.15
C ASN A 185 -2.11 -8.88 9.98
N SER A 186 -3.13 -9.47 10.60
CA SER A 186 -4.00 -8.83 11.59
C SER A 186 -4.63 -7.54 11.10
N ILE A 187 -4.73 -7.31 9.79
CA ILE A 187 -5.53 -6.22 9.22
C ILE A 187 -6.96 -6.74 9.16
N TYR A 188 -7.90 -6.10 9.85
CA TYR A 188 -9.31 -6.51 9.76
C TYR A 188 -9.87 -5.93 8.47
N PHE A 189 -10.52 -6.76 7.66
CA PHE A 189 -10.86 -6.35 6.29
C PHE A 189 -12.19 -6.89 5.77
N MET A 190 -12.61 -6.30 4.65
CA MET A 190 -13.48 -6.94 3.67
C MET A 190 -12.77 -8.14 3.03
N ARG A 191 -13.55 -9.19 2.71
CA ARG A 191 -13.05 -10.37 1.96
C ARG A 191 -12.21 -9.91 0.75
N ASP A 192 -11.10 -10.59 0.48
CA ASP A 192 -10.22 -10.37 -0.68
C ASP A 192 -9.34 -9.10 -0.65
N MET A 193 -9.05 -8.55 0.54
CA MET A 193 -8.15 -7.38 0.67
C MET A 193 -6.79 -7.56 -0.01
N ALA A 194 -6.13 -8.71 0.17
CA ALA A 194 -4.83 -8.98 -0.44
C ALA A 194 -4.88 -8.86 -1.97
N GLU A 195 -5.98 -9.32 -2.57
CA GLU A 195 -6.21 -9.24 -4.01
C GLU A 195 -6.48 -7.80 -4.46
N ALA A 196 -7.28 -7.04 -3.71
CA ALA A 196 -7.54 -5.63 -4.02
C ALA A 196 -6.27 -4.78 -3.93
N VAL A 197 -5.50 -4.93 -2.85
CA VAL A 197 -4.23 -4.23 -2.65
C VAL A 197 -3.20 -4.66 -3.71
N GLY A 198 -3.07 -5.96 -3.94
CA GLY A 198 -2.17 -6.51 -4.95
C GLY A 198 -2.50 -6.06 -6.37
N SER A 199 -3.79 -5.99 -6.72
CA SER A 199 -4.25 -5.48 -8.01
C SER A 199 -3.92 -4.01 -8.21
N LEU A 200 -4.13 -3.18 -7.18
CA LEU A 200 -3.81 -1.74 -7.25
C LEU A 200 -2.31 -1.49 -7.37
N ALA A 201 -1.51 -2.18 -6.55
CA ALA A 201 -0.06 -2.13 -6.66
C ALA A 201 0.41 -2.61 -8.04
N TRP A 202 -0.13 -3.73 -8.53
CA TRP A 202 0.22 -4.27 -9.84
C TRP A 202 -0.15 -3.32 -10.97
N GLN A 203 -1.33 -2.68 -10.93
CA GLN A 203 -1.73 -1.68 -11.91
C GLN A 203 -0.76 -0.50 -11.94
N ALA A 204 -0.33 0.00 -10.77
CA ALA A 204 0.68 1.06 -10.70
C ALA A 204 2.03 0.59 -11.25
N LEU A 205 2.40 -0.67 -11.04
CA LEU A 205 3.63 -1.26 -11.57
C LEU A 205 3.60 -1.45 -13.09
N SER A 206 2.47 -1.90 -13.64
CA SER A 206 2.34 -2.32 -15.03
C SER A 206 1.78 -1.25 -15.96
N GLY A 207 1.05 -0.27 -15.43
CA GLY A 207 0.21 0.65 -16.20
C GLY A 207 -1.07 0.00 -16.77
N GLU A 208 -1.29 -1.29 -16.54
CA GLU A 208 -2.46 -2.03 -17.04
C GLU A 208 -3.66 -1.78 -16.13
N ALA A 209 -4.81 -1.43 -16.72
CA ALA A 209 -6.03 -1.22 -15.96
C ALA A 209 -6.46 -2.51 -15.22
N GLY A 210 -6.73 -2.38 -13.92
CA GLY A 210 -7.17 -3.48 -13.07
C GLY A 210 -8.66 -3.43 -12.73
N THR A 211 -9.09 -4.42 -11.94
CA THR A 211 -10.45 -4.49 -11.36
C THR A 211 -10.71 -3.36 -10.36
N TYR A 212 -9.67 -2.78 -9.77
CA TYR A 212 -9.74 -1.77 -8.73
C TYR A 212 -9.06 -0.49 -9.21
N GLN A 213 -9.45 0.66 -8.65
CA GLN A 213 -8.81 1.93 -8.96
C GLN A 213 -8.78 2.83 -7.73
N LEU A 214 -7.65 3.51 -7.51
CA LEU A 214 -7.56 4.65 -6.60
C LEU A 214 -8.07 5.90 -7.31
N LEU A 215 -9.06 6.55 -6.73
CA LEU A 215 -9.59 7.84 -7.19
C LEU A 215 -9.09 8.91 -6.23
N SER A 216 -8.32 9.85 -6.77
CA SER A 216 -7.82 10.98 -6.00
C SER A 216 -8.80 12.15 -6.07
N MET A 217 -8.93 12.85 -4.95
CA MET A 217 -9.68 14.09 -4.88
C MET A 217 -8.76 15.27 -5.21
N PRO A 218 -9.19 16.23 -6.07
CA PRO A 218 -8.51 17.51 -6.19
C PRO A 218 -8.60 18.30 -4.87
N GLN A 219 -8.05 19.52 -4.84
CA GLN A 219 -7.99 20.34 -3.61
C GLN A 219 -9.39 20.58 -3.01
N ALA A 220 -10.40 20.78 -3.85
CA ALA A 220 -11.79 20.89 -3.44
C ALA A 220 -12.69 20.25 -4.51
N VAL A 221 -13.75 19.58 -4.06
CA VAL A 221 -14.78 18.99 -4.91
C VAL A 221 -16.14 19.50 -4.47
N ALA A 222 -16.96 19.94 -5.42
CA ALA A 222 -18.32 20.36 -5.12
C ALA A 222 -19.14 19.21 -4.51
N LEU A 223 -19.86 19.51 -3.44
CA LEU A 223 -20.84 18.63 -2.81
C LEU A 223 -22.25 19.11 -3.19
N ARG A 224 -23.09 18.22 -3.70
CA ARG A 224 -24.45 18.57 -4.14
C ARG A 224 -25.50 17.66 -3.51
N GLN A 225 -26.62 18.26 -3.10
CA GLN A 225 -27.78 17.48 -2.71
C GLN A 225 -28.37 16.75 -3.92
N ALA A 226 -28.64 15.46 -3.79
CA ALA A 226 -29.35 14.67 -4.77
C ALA A 226 -30.32 13.68 -4.09
N GLN A 227 -31.03 12.90 -4.91
CA GLN A 227 -31.88 11.81 -4.40
C GLN A 227 -31.08 10.56 -4.05
N ASN A 228 -29.90 10.38 -4.65
CA ASN A 228 -29.04 9.22 -4.45
C ASN A 228 -27.59 9.69 -4.32
N ASP A 229 -26.78 8.99 -3.52
CA ASP A 229 -25.34 9.23 -3.46
C ASP A 229 -24.69 8.86 -4.79
N ARG A 230 -23.78 9.71 -5.30
CA ARG A 230 -22.95 9.38 -6.48
C ARG A 230 -21.63 10.13 -6.49
N ILE A 231 -20.62 9.50 -7.07
CA ILE A 231 -19.37 10.16 -7.48
C ILE A 231 -19.39 10.33 -8.99
N GLN A 232 -19.10 11.53 -9.48
CA GLN A 232 -18.86 11.78 -10.91
C GLN A 232 -17.40 12.09 -11.16
N LEU A 233 -16.85 11.40 -12.14
CA LEU A 233 -15.51 11.66 -12.65
C LEU A 233 -15.55 12.56 -13.88
N ASP A 234 -14.53 13.38 -14.03
CA ASP A 234 -14.26 14.11 -15.28
C ASP A 234 -13.66 13.21 -16.38
N SER A 235 -13.26 13.81 -17.50
CA SER A 235 -12.61 13.11 -18.61
C SER A 235 -11.22 12.58 -18.28
N GLU A 236 -10.56 13.11 -17.24
CA GLU A 236 -9.23 12.68 -16.78
C GLU A 236 -9.34 11.59 -15.69
N GLY A 237 -10.56 11.25 -15.27
CA GLY A 237 -10.82 10.25 -14.24
C GLY A 237 -10.64 10.77 -12.82
N GLN A 238 -10.55 12.09 -12.62
CA GLN A 238 -10.53 12.71 -11.29
C GLN A 238 -11.95 12.93 -10.77
N ILE A 239 -12.10 12.99 -9.45
CA ILE A 239 -13.39 13.29 -8.83
C ILE A 239 -13.76 14.74 -9.10
N ALA A 240 -14.86 14.97 -9.82
CA ALA A 240 -15.32 16.29 -10.23
C ALA A 240 -16.57 16.76 -9.46
N LEU A 241 -17.45 15.83 -9.07
CA LEU A 241 -18.62 16.12 -8.24
C LEU A 241 -18.93 14.95 -7.32
N ILE A 242 -19.28 15.28 -6.08
CA ILE A 242 -19.88 14.34 -5.14
C ILE A 242 -21.33 14.76 -4.93
N GLU A 243 -22.26 13.83 -5.10
CA GLU A 243 -23.63 14.03 -4.67
C GLU A 243 -23.95 13.18 -3.46
N THR A 244 -24.77 13.74 -2.57
CA THR A 244 -25.25 13.06 -1.40
C THR A 244 -26.77 13.13 -1.29
N ALA A 245 -27.37 12.03 -0.86
CA ALA A 245 -28.76 11.94 -0.43
C ALA A 245 -28.96 12.26 1.06
N ALA A 246 -27.87 12.64 1.77
CA ALA A 246 -27.91 13.03 3.17
C ALA A 246 -28.68 14.36 3.40
N ALA A 247 -28.56 14.92 4.61
CA ALA A 247 -29.12 16.21 4.97
C ALA A 247 -28.78 17.33 3.95
N PRO A 248 -29.59 18.41 3.87
CA PRO A 248 -29.34 19.51 2.95
C PRO A 248 -27.88 19.99 3.03
N VAL A 249 -27.20 20.04 1.89
CA VAL A 249 -25.78 20.44 1.83
C VAL A 249 -25.51 21.80 2.48
N SER A 250 -26.48 22.72 2.46
CA SER A 250 -26.41 24.02 3.15
C SER A 250 -26.16 23.92 4.65
N ASP A 251 -26.52 22.78 5.24
CA ASP A 251 -26.49 22.55 6.68
C ASP A 251 -25.27 21.70 7.08
N ILE A 252 -24.45 21.27 6.11
CA ILE A 252 -23.26 20.46 6.33
C ILE A 252 -22.05 21.37 6.42
N SER A 253 -21.40 21.34 7.59
CA SER A 253 -20.11 21.98 7.83
C SER A 253 -19.26 21.08 8.72
N GLY A 254 -17.94 21.07 8.49
CA GLY A 254 -17.03 20.26 9.28
C GLY A 254 -16.87 18.83 8.73
N ARG A 255 -16.51 17.89 9.60
CA ARG A 255 -16.18 16.52 9.20
C ARG A 255 -17.43 15.79 8.70
N PHE A 256 -17.36 15.22 7.49
CA PHE A 256 -18.48 14.56 6.82
C PHE A 256 -18.03 13.33 6.02
N THR A 257 -18.86 12.30 5.98
CA THR A 257 -18.67 11.15 5.09
C THR A 257 -19.22 11.51 3.71
N ALA A 258 -18.35 11.96 2.82
CA ALA A 258 -18.68 12.42 1.48
C ALA A 258 -19.04 11.27 0.52
N ALA A 259 -18.46 10.09 0.73
CA ALA A 259 -18.84 8.88 0.00
C ALA A 259 -18.87 7.68 0.94
N TYR A 260 -19.95 6.91 0.86
CA TYR A 260 -20.13 5.68 1.64
C TYR A 260 -19.61 4.47 0.86
N LEU A 261 -19.54 3.31 1.53
CA LEU A 261 -19.32 2.04 0.85
C LEU A 261 -20.45 1.76 -0.15
N GLY A 262 -20.09 1.36 -1.37
CA GLY A 262 -21.05 1.04 -2.42
C GLY A 262 -21.62 2.25 -3.15
N THR A 263 -21.15 3.48 -2.88
CA THR A 263 -21.53 4.66 -3.66
C THR A 263 -21.18 4.44 -5.14
N PRO A 264 -22.13 4.59 -6.07
CA PRO A 264 -21.89 4.40 -7.49
C PRO A 264 -20.97 5.49 -8.07
N VAL A 265 -20.01 5.07 -8.89
CA VAL A 265 -19.05 5.94 -9.58
C VAL A 265 -19.41 6.02 -11.05
N TRP A 266 -19.59 7.23 -11.56
CA TRP A 266 -20.01 7.53 -12.92
C TRP A 266 -18.93 8.32 -13.67
N GLN A 267 -18.79 8.07 -14.96
CA GLN A 267 -17.97 8.85 -15.87
C GLN A 267 -18.67 8.97 -17.21
N ALA A 268 -18.74 10.18 -17.77
CA ALA A 268 -19.42 10.45 -19.04
C ALA A 268 -20.85 9.86 -19.13
N GLY A 269 -21.61 9.93 -18.03
CA GLY A 269 -22.98 9.40 -17.95
C GLY A 269 -23.10 7.87 -17.88
N ARG A 270 -21.99 7.14 -17.75
CA ARG A 270 -21.96 5.67 -17.58
C ARG A 270 -21.55 5.30 -16.16
N LEU A 271 -22.22 4.31 -15.57
CA LEU A 271 -21.79 3.68 -14.33
C LEU A 271 -20.53 2.85 -14.60
N ILE A 272 -19.41 3.22 -13.97
CA ILE A 272 -18.11 2.55 -14.17
C ILE A 272 -17.69 1.66 -12.99
N GLY A 273 -18.31 1.83 -11.82
CA GLY A 273 -17.96 1.05 -10.65
C GLY A 273 -18.70 1.50 -9.40
N HIS A 274 -18.25 0.97 -8.26
CA HIS A 274 -18.73 1.34 -6.93
C HIS A 274 -17.54 1.50 -5.98
N THR A 275 -17.65 2.42 -5.04
CA THR A 275 -16.65 2.58 -3.98
C THR A 275 -16.60 1.33 -3.09
N ILE A 276 -15.40 0.96 -2.68
CA ILE A 276 -15.14 -0.11 -1.70
C ILE A 276 -14.37 0.42 -0.47
N SER A 277 -14.13 1.73 -0.42
CA SER A 277 -13.75 2.46 0.78
C SER A 277 -14.69 3.66 0.93
N GLU A 278 -14.69 4.26 2.12
CA GLU A 278 -15.38 5.52 2.37
C GLU A 278 -14.45 6.69 2.05
N LEU A 279 -15.05 7.85 1.76
CA LEU A 279 -14.35 9.13 1.71
C LEU A 279 -14.87 10.00 2.85
N ILE A 280 -14.03 10.25 3.84
CA ILE A 280 -14.37 11.15 4.96
C ILE A 280 -13.50 12.39 4.81
N GLY A 281 -14.14 13.53 4.60
CA GLY A 281 -13.49 14.80 4.35
C GLY A 281 -13.99 15.90 5.29
N LEU A 282 -13.43 17.10 5.12
CA LEU A 282 -13.95 18.32 5.71
C LEU A 282 -14.83 19.00 4.67
N VAL A 283 -15.98 19.53 5.08
CA VAL A 283 -16.90 20.27 4.20
C VAL A 283 -16.90 21.74 4.59
N GLU A 284 -16.62 22.58 3.60
CA GLU A 284 -16.58 24.04 3.68
C GLU A 284 -17.26 24.62 2.45
N ASP A 285 -18.20 25.55 2.64
CA ASP A 285 -18.91 26.26 1.56
C ASP A 285 -19.47 25.35 0.45
N GLY A 286 -20.07 24.23 0.85
CA GLY A 286 -20.65 23.25 -0.07
C GLY A 286 -19.63 22.47 -0.89
N CYS A 287 -18.36 22.45 -0.45
CA CYS A 287 -17.29 21.66 -1.08
C CYS A 287 -16.68 20.70 -0.06
N VAL A 288 -16.34 19.50 -0.51
CA VAL A 288 -15.44 18.60 0.22
C VAL A 288 -14.01 19.08 -0.05
N VAL A 289 -13.33 19.56 0.99
CA VAL A 289 -11.96 20.05 0.90
C VAL A 289 -10.96 18.98 1.29
N ARG A 290 -9.86 18.91 0.55
CA ARG A 290 -8.78 17.96 0.76
C ARG A 290 -8.05 18.29 2.06
N SER A 291 -8.04 17.36 3.00
CA SER A 291 -7.14 17.47 4.16
C SER A 291 -5.75 16.93 3.82
N LEU A 292 -4.75 17.29 4.64
CA LEU A 292 -3.38 16.74 4.54
C LEU A 292 -3.30 15.25 4.93
N ASP A 293 -4.41 14.63 5.34
CA ASP A 293 -4.50 13.19 5.55
C ASP A 293 -4.83 12.48 4.22
N PRO A 294 -3.95 11.64 3.67
CA PRO A 294 -4.17 10.88 2.45
C PRO A 294 -5.47 10.06 2.46
N VAL A 295 -5.86 9.53 3.63
CA VAL A 295 -7.08 8.73 3.81
C VAL A 295 -8.34 9.57 3.56
N SER A 296 -8.25 10.90 3.74
CA SER A 296 -9.36 11.83 3.49
C SER A 296 -9.45 12.34 2.04
N ALA A 297 -8.48 11.98 1.20
CA ALA A 297 -8.31 12.53 -0.15
C ALA A 297 -8.35 11.46 -1.26
N THR A 298 -8.54 10.19 -0.89
CA THR A 298 -8.50 9.08 -1.83
C THR A 298 -9.59 8.08 -1.49
N VAL A 299 -10.28 7.58 -2.51
CA VAL A 299 -11.25 6.49 -2.38
C VAL A 299 -10.84 5.34 -3.30
N VAL A 300 -11.03 4.12 -2.83
CA VAL A 300 -10.84 2.92 -3.64
C VAL A 300 -12.19 2.56 -4.26
N MET A 301 -12.20 2.34 -5.57
CA MET A 301 -13.37 1.77 -6.25
C MET A 301 -13.07 0.40 -6.86
N ARG A 302 -14.12 -0.39 -7.02
CA ARG A 302 -14.14 -1.59 -7.85
C ARG A 302 -14.88 -1.28 -9.15
N ARG A 303 -14.23 -1.54 -10.29
CA ARG A 303 -14.82 -1.37 -11.61
C ARG A 303 -15.90 -2.42 -11.86
N SER A 304 -16.96 -2.02 -12.55
CA SER A 304 -18.00 -2.93 -13.01
C SER A 304 -17.46 -3.80 -14.16
N MET A 305 -17.71 -5.11 -14.14
CA MET A 305 -17.17 -6.08 -15.13
C MET A 305 -17.61 -5.85 -16.59
N HIS A 306 -18.46 -4.85 -16.85
CA HIS A 306 -18.99 -4.53 -18.17
C HIS A 306 -18.55 -3.16 -18.72
N VAL A 307 -17.50 -2.55 -18.18
CA VAL A 307 -16.90 -1.35 -18.79
C VAL A 307 -15.68 -1.75 -19.58
N ALA A 308 -15.90 -2.12 -20.84
CA ALA A 308 -14.86 -2.13 -21.86
C ALA A 308 -14.23 -0.73 -21.90
N SER A 309 -12.91 -0.70 -21.71
CA SER A 309 -12.03 0.46 -21.88
C SER A 309 -12.11 1.01 -23.30
#